data_AF-A0A6M1L213-F1
#
_entry.id   AF-A0A6M1L213-F1
#
_cell.length_a   1.000
_cell.length_b   1.000
_cell.length_c   1.000
_cell.angle_alpha   90.00
_cell.angle_beta   90.00
_cell.angle_gamma   90.00
#
_symmetry.space_group_name_H-M   'P 1'
#
loop_
_entity.id
_entity.type
_entity.pdbx_description
1 polymer ?
#
loop_
_entity_poly.entity_id
_entity_poly.type
_entity_poly.pdbx_seq_one_letter_code
_entity_poly.pdbx_strand_id
1 'polypeptide(L)' 'MSVEEPLFRVVRGVPTAEELAALVGVIAVRSRPTARSAPAPASVWARSGRPTGAGLTPGAGNWRTAGLPR' A
#
# COMPACT_ATOMS: atom_id res chain seq x y z
N MET A 1 -12.83 -26.90 26.18
CA MET A 1 -11.77 -26.24 25.39
C MET A 1 -12.20 -26.27 23.95
N SER A 2 -12.67 -25.15 23.43
CA SER A 2 -13.02 -25.06 22.01
C SER A 2 -11.71 -25.16 21.23
N VAL A 3 -11.56 -26.23 20.46
CA VAL A 3 -10.46 -26.34 19.49
C VAL A 3 -10.67 -25.25 18.45
N GLU A 4 -9.70 -24.35 18.37
CA GLU A 4 -9.67 -23.31 17.36
C GLU A 4 -9.70 -23.95 15.96
N GLU A 5 -10.42 -23.32 15.02
CA GLU A 5 -10.61 -23.88 13.70
C GLU A 5 -9.24 -23.95 12.97
N PRO A 6 -8.84 -25.13 12.45
CA PRO A 6 -7.50 -25.30 11.90
C PRO A 6 -7.31 -24.48 10.63
N LEU A 7 -6.15 -23.82 10.52
CA LEU A 7 -5.74 -23.02 9.35
C LEU A 7 -5.84 -23.79 8.03
N PHE A 8 -5.48 -25.08 8.04
CA PHE A 8 -5.70 -26.00 6.92
C PHE A 8 -5.71 -27.45 7.41
N ARG A 9 -6.23 -28.37 6.59
CA ARG A 9 -6.31 -29.81 6.88
C ARG A 9 -5.92 -30.65 5.66
N VAL A 10 -5.12 -31.69 5.88
CA VAL A 10 -4.85 -32.73 4.88
C VAL A 10 -6.07 -33.65 4.80
N VAL A 11 -6.76 -33.65 3.65
CA VAL A 11 -7.99 -34.45 3.45
C VAL A 11 -7.69 -35.84 2.91
N ARG A 12 -6.59 -36.00 2.17
CA ARG A 12 -6.15 -37.28 1.57
C ARG A 12 -4.62 -37.36 1.53
N GLY A 13 -4.10 -38.58 1.57
CA GLY A 13 -2.66 -38.88 1.59
C GLY A 13 -2.09 -38.94 3.00
N VAL A 14 -0.88 -39.50 3.12
CA VAL A 14 -0.12 -39.56 4.37
C VAL A 14 1.25 -38.92 4.11
N PRO A 15 1.34 -37.58 4.20
CA PRO A 15 2.58 -36.88 3.89
C PRO A 15 3.67 -37.26 4.90
N THR A 16 4.92 -37.26 4.43
CA THR A 16 6.05 -37.42 5.32
C THR A 16 6.23 -36.20 6.23
N ALA A 17 7.07 -36.31 7.26
CA ALA A 17 7.38 -35.21 8.13
C ALA A 17 8.01 -34.03 7.35
N GLU A 18 8.85 -34.33 6.38
CA GLU A 18 9.52 -33.35 5.51
C GLU A 18 8.52 -32.62 4.62
N GLU A 19 7.55 -33.33 4.04
CA GLU A 19 6.52 -32.73 3.19
C GLU A 19 5.58 -31.81 3.98
N LEU A 20 5.19 -32.24 5.19
CA LEU A 20 4.41 -31.40 6.10
C LEU A 20 5.19 -30.16 6.53
N ALA A 21 6.47 -30.31 6.86
CA ALA A 21 7.34 -29.19 7.22
C ALA A 21 7.49 -28.19 6.07
N ALA A 22 7.68 -28.70 4.84
CA ALA A 22 7.75 -27.86 3.64
C ALA A 22 6.45 -27.08 3.41
N LEU A 23 5.30 -27.74 3.51
CA LEU A 23 3.99 -27.11 3.34
C LEU A 23 3.74 -26.02 4.39
N VAL A 24 3.99 -26.31 5.67
CA VAL A 24 3.88 -25.34 6.76
C VAL A 24 4.82 -24.16 6.54
N GLY A 25 6.07 -24.41 6.13
CA GLY A 25 7.05 -23.37 5.84
C GLY A 25 6.58 -22.41 4.74
N VAL A 26 6.06 -22.95 3.63
CA VAL A 26 5.52 -22.13 2.52
C VAL A 26 4.35 -21.27 2.97
N ILE A 27 3.38 -21.87 3.69
CA ILE A 27 2.21 -21.14 4.20
C ILE A 27 2.63 -20.04 5.17
N ALA A 28 3.54 -20.35 6.10
CA ALA A 28 4.04 -19.37 7.07
C ALA A 28 4.76 -18.20 6.41
N VAL A 29 5.59 -18.46 5.40
CA VAL A 29 6.29 -17.40 4.64
C VAL A 29 5.30 -16.55 3.85
N ARG A 30 4.32 -17.17 3.17
CA ARG A 30 3.37 -16.45 2.30
C ARG A 30 2.33 -15.65 3.10
N SER A 31 1.98 -16.11 4.29
CA SER A 31 0.99 -15.46 5.15
C SER A 31 1.55 -14.31 5.98
N ARG A 32 2.88 -14.14 6.01
CA ARG A 32 3.49 -12.99 6.70
C ARG A 32 2.99 -11.69 6.06
N PRO A 33 2.44 -10.76 6.86
CA PRO A 33 2.14 -9.43 6.38
C PRO A 33 3.42 -8.85 5.80
N THR A 34 3.45 -8.63 4.49
CA THR A 34 4.49 -7.82 3.88
C THR A 34 4.36 -6.42 4.48
N ALA A 35 5.50 -5.86 4.92
CA ALA A 35 5.52 -4.48 5.39
C ALA A 35 4.83 -3.62 4.33
N ARG A 36 3.80 -2.86 4.76
CA ARG A 36 3.04 -2.01 3.84
C ARG A 36 4.05 -1.14 3.09
N SER A 37 4.11 -1.29 1.78
CA SER A 37 4.95 -0.43 0.96
C SER A 37 4.63 1.02 1.29
N ALA A 38 5.66 1.86 1.40
CA ALA A 38 5.46 3.28 1.59
C ALA A 38 4.48 3.79 0.51
N PRO A 39 3.55 4.71 0.86
CA PRO A 39 2.65 5.26 -0.14
C PRO A 39 3.48 5.82 -1.30
N ALA A 40 3.07 5.48 -2.53
CA ALA A 40 3.73 6.00 -3.71
C ALA A 40 3.74 7.54 -3.66
N PRO A 41 4.82 8.20 -4.09
CA PRO A 41 4.86 9.65 -4.14
C PRO A 41 3.71 10.17 -5.02
N ALA A 42 3.07 11.26 -4.59
CA ALA A 42 2.00 11.87 -5.37
C ALA A 42 2.54 12.30 -6.75
N SER A 43 1.86 11.87 -7.82
CA SER A 43 2.30 12.20 -9.17
C SER A 43 2.31 13.71 -9.38
N VAL A 44 3.27 14.20 -10.17
CA VAL A 44 3.37 15.63 -10.50
C VAL A 44 2.10 16.08 -11.23
N TRP A 45 1.56 15.24 -12.12
CA TRP A 45 0.28 15.46 -12.81
C TRP A 45 -0.93 15.53 -11.86
N ALA A 46 -1.01 14.65 -10.86
CA ALA A 46 -2.10 14.72 -9.89
C ALA A 46 -1.95 15.93 -8.95
N ARG A 47 -0.73 16.40 -8.71
CA ARG A 47 -0.47 17.61 -7.91
C ARG A 47 -0.80 18.89 -8.69
N SER A 48 -0.55 18.95 -9.99
CA SER A 48 -0.83 20.15 -10.79
C SER A 48 -2.32 20.47 -10.89
N GLY A 49 -3.19 19.47 -10.83
CA GLY A 49 -4.65 19.66 -10.81
C GLY A 49 -5.22 20.11 -9.46
N ARG A 50 -4.41 20.15 -8.39
CA ARG A 50 -4.88 20.59 -7.07
C ARG A 50 -4.79 22.12 -6.96
N PRO A 51 -5.75 22.77 -6.28
CA PRO A 51 -5.64 24.19 -5.99
C PRO A 51 -4.39 24.44 -5.15
N THR A 52 -3.36 25.04 -5.75
CA THR A 52 -2.23 25.57 -4.99
C THR A 52 -2.72 26.83 -4.29
N GLY A 53 -2.64 26.87 -2.96
CA GLY A 53 -3.20 27.93 -2.12
C GLY A 53 -2.86 29.36 -2.56
N ALA A 54 -3.73 30.28 -2.11
CA ALA A 54 -3.95 31.63 -2.62
C ALA A 54 -4.38 31.66 -4.08
N GLY A 55 -5.70 31.55 -4.29
CA GLY A 55 -6.30 31.80 -5.59
C GLY A 55 -5.81 33.13 -6.14
N LEU A 56 -5.36 33.15 -7.39
CA LEU A 56 -4.98 34.38 -8.05
C LEU A 56 -6.22 35.28 -8.11
N THR A 57 -6.25 36.35 -7.32
CA THR A 57 -7.36 37.30 -7.36
C THR A 57 -7.30 38.07 -8.68
N PRO A 58 -8.32 37.97 -9.55
CA PRO A 58 -8.38 38.79 -10.75
C PRO A 58 -8.41 40.28 -10.36
N GLY A 59 -7.58 41.11 -10.99
CA GLY A 59 -7.52 42.54 -10.67
C GLY A 59 -6.54 43.30 -11.57
N ALA A 60 -6.80 44.60 -11.77
CA ALA A 60 -5.93 45.46 -12.57
C ALA A 60 -4.53 45.52 -11.95
N GLY A 61 -3.51 45.11 -12.72
CA GLY A 61 -2.11 45.12 -12.27
C GLY A 61 -1.64 43.85 -11.54
N ASN A 62 -2.53 42.94 -11.16
CA ASN A 62 -2.16 41.69 -10.44
C ASN A 62 -1.34 40.72 -11.31
N TRP A 63 -1.35 40.87 -12.63
CA TRP A 63 -0.47 40.11 -13.52
C TRP A 63 1.01 40.48 -13.34
N ARG A 64 1.31 41.68 -12.82
CA ARG A 64 2.69 42.13 -12.58
C ARG A 64 3.35 41.40 -11.44
N THR A 65 2.58 40.92 -10.46
CA THR A 65 3.09 40.16 -9.31
C THR A 65 3.21 38.66 -9.60
N ALA A 66 2.71 38.18 -10.75
CA ALA A 66 2.76 36.77 -11.12
C ALA A 66 4.18 36.25 -11.41
N GLY A 67 5.12 37.13 -11.78
CA GLY A 67 6.52 36.79 -12.06
C GLY A 67 7.48 36.99 -10.88
N LEU A 68 6.99 37.45 -9.72
CA LEU A 68 7.82 37.64 -8.53
C LEU A 68 7.86 36.33 -7.72
N PRO A 69 9.00 35.98 -7.10
CA PRO A 69 9.08 34.85 -6.19
C PRO A 69 8.12 35.04 -5.01
N ARG A 70 7.50 33.95 -4.55
CA ARG A 70 6.61 33.93 -3.39
C ARG A 70 7.36 33.63 -2.10
#